data_AF-A0A495P037-F1
#
_entry.id   AF-A0A495P037-F1
#
_cell.length_a   1.000
_cell.length_b   1.000
_cell.length_c   1.000
_cell.angle_alpha   90.00
_cell.angle_beta   90.00
_cell.angle_gamma   90.00
#
_symmetry.space_group_name_H-M   'P 1'
#
loop_
_entity.id
_entity.type
_entity.pdbx_description
1 polymer ?
#
loop_
_entity_poly.entity_id
_entity_poly.type
_entity_poly.pdbx_seq_one_letter_code
_entity_poly.pdbx_strand_id
1 'polypeptide(L)'
;MGQYLSKILGQFTRNNIQTMDKVRKKSRNKIYWILLVLSIVLGLILYVFLQQQFSFQFLVFFSGLPFFLFVTASFGLLWSKIKPYGEEVYISHALIIGLLFVILFFIHTWIILPHLCPNLDLCFSK
;
A
#
# COMPACT_ATOMS: atom_id res chain seq x y z
N MET A 1 -8.33 10.77 51.43
CA MET A 1 -9.28 10.04 50.54
C MET A 1 -9.18 10.47 49.07
N GLY A 2 -9.07 11.77 48.75
CA GLY A 2 -9.03 12.26 47.35
C GLY A 2 -7.84 11.77 46.48
N GLN A 3 -6.67 11.52 47.08
CA GLN A 3 -5.48 11.07 46.35
C GLN A 3 -5.60 9.63 45.81
N TYR A 4 -6.40 8.79 46.48
CA TYR A 4 -6.64 7.40 46.09
C TYR A 4 -7.64 7.32 44.93
N LEU A 5 -8.69 8.14 44.97
CA LEU A 5 -9.65 8.30 43.88
C LEU A 5 -8.99 8.83 42.60
N SER A 6 -8.06 9.77 42.71
CA SER A 6 -7.30 10.29 41.57
C SER A 6 -6.46 9.21 40.87
N LYS A 7 -5.80 8.32 41.63
CA LYS A 7 -5.05 7.18 41.06
C LYS A 7 -5.96 6.18 40.34
N ILE A 8 -7.10 5.84 40.93
CA ILE A 8 -8.05 4.88 40.33
C ILE A 8 -8.63 5.45 39.03
N LEU A 9 -9.05 6.72 39.03
CA LEU A 9 -9.53 7.41 37.84
C LEU A 9 -8.45 7.44 36.75
N GLY A 10 -7.22 7.86 37.07
CA GLY A 10 -6.11 7.89 36.10
C GLY A 10 -5.73 6.52 35.54
N GLN A 11 -5.88 5.44 36.32
CA GLN A 11 -5.62 4.07 35.86
C GLN A 11 -6.76 3.54 35.00
N PHE A 12 -8.01 3.87 35.33
CA PHE A 12 -9.19 3.53 34.52
C PHE A 12 -9.16 4.23 33.16
N THR A 13 -8.84 5.53 33.13
CA THR A 13 -8.73 6.29 31.87
C THR A 13 -7.62 5.74 30.99
N ARG A 14 -6.45 5.39 31.56
CA ARG A 14 -5.37 4.75 30.79
C ARG A 14 -5.76 3.38 30.22
N ASN A 15 -6.44 2.54 31.00
CA ASN A 15 -6.87 1.22 30.54
C ASN A 15 -7.88 1.33 29.39
N ASN A 16 -8.81 2.28 29.44
CA ASN A 16 -9.76 2.53 28.34
C ASN A 16 -9.11 3.14 27.09
N ILE A 17 -8.14 4.04 27.25
CA ILE A 17 -7.39 4.58 26.11
C ILE A 17 -6.61 3.44 25.41
N GLN A 18 -5.97 2.57 26.18
CA GLN A 18 -5.22 1.42 25.67
C GLN A 18 -6.12 0.45 24.89
N THR A 19 -7.34 0.16 25.36
CA THR A 19 -8.28 -0.71 24.64
C THR A 19 -8.81 -0.06 23.36
N MET A 20 -9.14 1.23 23.38
CA MET A 20 -9.60 1.96 22.19
C MET A 20 -8.51 2.08 21.11
N ASP A 21 -7.25 2.31 21.50
CA ASP A 21 -6.12 2.33 20.57
C ASP A 21 -5.85 0.95 19.96
N LYS A 22 -5.99 -0.11 20.75
CA LYS A 22 -5.82 -1.50 20.29
C LYS A 22 -6.89 -1.88 19.26
N VAL A 23 -8.13 -1.44 19.44
CA VAL A 23 -9.23 -1.63 18.49
C VAL A 23 -9.01 -0.85 17.19
N ARG A 24 -8.60 0.43 17.26
CA ARG A 24 -8.29 1.23 16.05
C ARG A 24 -7.11 0.67 15.26
N LYS A 25 -6.06 0.18 15.93
CA LYS A 25 -4.89 -0.41 15.27
C LYS A 25 -5.26 -1.71 14.55
N LYS A 26 -6.15 -2.52 15.13
CA LYS A 26 -6.68 -3.75 14.51
C LYS A 26 -7.56 -3.45 13.28
N SER A 27 -8.38 -2.40 13.33
CA SER A 27 -9.25 -2.00 12.21
C SER A 27 -8.46 -1.44 11.02
N ARG A 28 -7.47 -0.56 11.25
CA ARG A 28 -6.62 -0.01 10.19
C ARG A 28 -5.86 -1.08 9.42
N ASN A 29 -5.31 -2.07 10.13
CA ASN A 29 -4.62 -3.18 9.48
C ASN A 29 -5.53 -3.99 8.54
N LYS A 30 -6.84 -4.11 8.83
CA LYS A 30 -7.78 -4.80 7.94
C LYS A 30 -8.03 -4.04 6.64
N ILE A 31 -8.18 -2.71 6.70
CA ILE A 31 -8.42 -1.88 5.52
C ILE A 31 -7.25 -1.97 4.54
N TYR A 32 -6.01 -1.84 5.01
CA TYR A 32 -4.84 -1.97 4.14
C TYR A 32 -4.69 -3.38 3.57
N TRP A 33 -5.08 -4.41 4.34
CA TRP A 33 -5.11 -5.80 3.84
C TRP A 33 -6.14 -5.99 2.72
N ILE A 34 -7.35 -5.44 2.88
CA ILE A 34 -8.39 -5.47 1.85
C ILE A 34 -7.93 -4.71 0.61
N LEU A 35 -7.30 -3.55 0.78
CA LEU A 35 -6.78 -2.74 -0.32
C LEU A 35 -5.69 -3.48 -1.11
N LEU A 36 -4.83 -4.23 -0.41
CA LEU A 36 -3.79 -5.05 -1.01
C LEU A 36 -4.38 -6.22 -1.80
N VAL A 37 -5.34 -6.95 -1.23
CA VAL A 37 -6.04 -8.03 -1.94
C VAL A 37 -6.77 -7.48 -3.17
N LEU A 38 -7.44 -6.34 -3.05
CA LEU A 38 -8.16 -5.70 -4.14
C LEU A 38 -7.22 -5.31 -5.28
N SER A 39 -6.03 -4.79 -4.96
CA SER A 39 -4.99 -4.48 -5.93
C SER A 39 -4.55 -5.72 -6.72
N ILE A 40 -4.30 -6.85 -6.05
CA ILE A 40 -3.90 -8.10 -6.70
C ILE A 40 -5.01 -8.61 -7.63
N VAL A 41 -6.26 -8.57 -7.16
CA VAL A 41 -7.42 -9.00 -7.97
C VAL A 41 -7.57 -8.13 -9.22
N LEU A 42 -7.43 -6.81 -9.09
CA LEU A 42 -7.45 -5.89 -10.24
C LEU A 42 -6.31 -6.18 -11.22
N GLY A 43 -5.10 -6.45 -10.71
CA GLY A 43 -3.97 -6.88 -11.54
C GLY A 43 -4.29 -8.15 -12.32
N LEU A 44 -4.79 -9.19 -11.66
CA LEU A 44 -5.16 -10.45 -12.32
C LEU A 44 -6.25 -10.27 -13.39
N ILE A 45 -7.30 -9.49 -13.09
CA ILE A 45 -8.38 -9.24 -14.05
C ILE A 45 -7.84 -8.49 -15.28
N LEU A 46 -7.01 -7.47 -15.06
CA LEU A 46 -6.44 -6.68 -16.14
C LEU A 46 -5.50 -7.49 -17.04
N TYR A 47 -4.64 -8.34 -16.44
CA TYR A 47 -3.67 -9.14 -17.17
C TYR A 47 -4.27 -10.38 -17.83
N VAL A 48 -5.14 -11.12 -17.13
CA VAL A 48 -5.65 -12.41 -17.63
C VAL A 48 -6.88 -12.20 -18.53
N PHE A 49 -7.77 -11.29 -18.16
CA PHE A 49 -9.10 -11.19 -18.78
C PHE A 49 -9.17 -10.07 -19.82
N LEU A 50 -8.58 -8.91 -19.53
CA LEU A 50 -8.68 -7.73 -20.40
C LEU A 50 -7.59 -7.67 -21.49
N GLN A 51 -6.50 -8.44 -21.37
CA GLN A 51 -5.43 -8.46 -22.38
C GLN A 51 -5.92 -8.87 -23.78
N GLN A 52 -6.96 -9.69 -23.88
CA GLN A 52 -7.52 -10.12 -25.17
C GLN A 52 -8.55 -9.16 -25.76
N GLN A 53 -9.13 -8.27 -24.96
CA GLN A 53 -10.33 -7.50 -25.33
C GLN A 53 -10.05 -6.00 -25.55
N PHE A 54 -8.94 -5.47 -25.02
CA PHE A 54 -8.66 -4.03 -25.03
C PHE A 54 -7.37 -3.68 -25.80
N SER A 55 -7.31 -2.43 -26.26
CA SER A 55 -6.11 -1.86 -26.86
C SER A 55 -4.94 -1.80 -25.87
N PHE A 56 -3.73 -2.03 -26.37
CA PHE A 56 -2.50 -2.08 -25.57
C PHE A 56 -2.27 -0.79 -24.76
N GLN A 57 -2.59 0.39 -25.31
CA GLN A 57 -2.48 1.66 -24.57
C GLN A 57 -3.37 1.68 -23.32
N PHE A 58 -4.59 1.12 -23.40
CA PHE A 58 -5.47 1.02 -22.24
C PHE A 58 -4.88 0.08 -21.19
N LEU A 59 -4.31 -1.05 -21.60
CA LEU A 59 -3.72 -2.03 -20.70
C LEU A 59 -2.51 -1.47 -19.95
N VAL A 60 -1.65 -0.72 -20.64
CA VAL A 60 -0.49 -0.05 -20.04
C VAL A 60 -0.93 0.99 -19.02
N PHE A 61 -1.87 1.87 -19.39
CA PHE A 61 -2.38 2.91 -18.48
C PHE A 61 -3.09 2.31 -17.25
N PHE A 62 -3.91 1.27 -17.46
CA PHE A 62 -4.61 0.59 -16.38
C PHE A 62 -3.68 -0.27 -15.51
N SER A 63 -2.57 -0.80 -16.02
CA SER A 63 -1.61 -1.58 -15.23
C SER A 63 -0.92 -0.76 -14.13
N GLY A 64 -0.84 0.56 -14.32
CA GLY A 64 -0.34 1.48 -13.29
C GLY A 64 -1.27 1.58 -12.08
N LEU A 65 -2.59 1.36 -12.27
CA LEU A 65 -3.60 1.46 -11.22
C LEU A 65 -3.46 0.37 -10.13
N PRO A 66 -3.44 -0.94 -10.45
CA PRO A 66 -3.22 -1.99 -9.46
C PRO A 66 -1.82 -1.88 -8.85
N PHE A 67 -0.80 -1.48 -9.62
CA PHE A 67 0.54 -1.22 -9.09
C PHE A 67 0.55 -0.11 -8.04
N PHE A 68 -0.06 1.03 -8.34
CA PHE A 68 -0.12 2.15 -7.39
C PHE A 68 -0.92 1.78 -6.14
N LEU A 69 -2.03 1.06 -6.29
CA LEU A 69 -2.81 0.52 -5.17
C LEU A 69 -1.99 -0.48 -4.34
N PHE A 70 -1.18 -1.33 -4.98
CA PHE A 70 -0.33 -2.30 -4.29
C PHE A 70 0.69 -1.59 -3.41
N VAL A 71 1.36 -0.59 -3.98
CA VAL A 71 2.45 0.12 -3.32
C VAL A 71 1.92 1.00 -2.20
N THR A 72 0.84 1.75 -2.43
CA THR A 72 0.19 2.55 -1.39
C THR A 72 -0.40 1.69 -0.26
N ALA A 73 -0.97 0.51 -0.57
CA ALA A 73 -1.41 -0.44 0.44
C ALA A 73 -0.24 -0.99 1.26
N SER A 74 0.85 -1.39 0.61
CA SER A 74 2.06 -1.91 1.26
C SER A 74 2.69 -0.87 2.17
N PHE A 75 2.85 0.37 1.70
CA PHE A 75 3.39 1.46 2.51
C PHE A 75 2.45 1.88 3.63
N GLY A 76 1.13 1.92 3.41
CA GLY A 76 0.16 2.20 4.47
C GLY A 76 0.17 1.14 5.57
N LEU A 77 0.41 -0.13 5.22
CA LEU A 77 0.55 -1.23 6.17
C LEU A 77 1.88 -1.16 6.93
N LEU A 78 2.96 -0.79 6.24
CA LEU A 78 4.28 -0.54 6.83
C LEU A 78 4.23 0.63 7.83
N TRP A 79 3.54 1.71 7.48
CA TRP A 79 3.34 2.90 8.31
C TRP A 79 2.59 2.59 9.62
N SER A 80 1.61 1.68 9.58
CA SER A 80 0.87 1.23 10.77
C SER A 80 1.75 0.43 11.74
N LYS A 81 2.77 -0.28 11.22
CA LYS A 81 3.72 -1.05 12.04
C LYS A 81 4.85 -0.19 12.59
N ILE A 82 5.32 0.80 11.85
CA ILE A 82 6.51 1.58 12.17
C ILE A 82 6.05 2.97 12.62
N LYS A 83 5.77 3.13 13.92
CA LYS A 83 5.65 4.45 14.54
C LYS A 83 6.99 4.74 15.22
N PRO A 84 7.96 5.41 14.55
CA PRO A 84 9.25 5.68 15.15
C PRO A 84 9.11 6.76 16.22
N TYR A 85 9.80 6.56 17.34
CA TYR A 85 10.00 7.54 18.41
C TYR A 85 11.36 8.23 18.11
N GLY A 86 11.42 9.11 17.11
CA GLY A 86 12.65 9.80 16.71
C GLY A 86 12.59 10.42 15.30
N GLU A 87 12.86 11.71 15.19
CA GLU A 87 12.68 12.51 13.95
C GLU A 87 13.70 12.16 12.84
N GLU A 88 14.90 11.76 13.22
CA GLU A 88 15.99 11.39 12.30
C GLU A 88 15.71 10.09 11.52
N VAL A 89 14.92 9.19 12.10
CA VAL A 89 14.54 7.93 11.47
C VAL A 89 13.49 8.15 10.36
N TYR A 90 12.68 9.19 10.46
CA TYR A 90 11.60 9.48 9.52
C TYR A 90 12.09 9.84 8.11
N ILE A 91 13.13 10.66 8.01
CA ILE A 91 13.69 11.12 6.72
C ILE A 91 14.32 9.94 5.97
N SER A 92 15.12 9.11 6.65
CA SER A 92 15.73 7.92 6.06
C SER A 92 14.68 6.92 5.56
N HIS A 93 13.59 6.74 6.31
CA HIS A 93 12.48 5.87 5.91
C HIS A 93 11.77 6.39 4.66
N ALA A 94 11.50 7.70 4.58
CA ALA A 94 10.88 8.28 3.40
C ALA A 94 11.75 8.12 2.15
N LEU A 95 13.08 8.29 2.28
CA LEU A 95 14.02 8.06 1.18
C LEU A 95 14.04 6.61 0.71
N ILE A 96 14.09 5.65 1.64
CA ILE A 96 14.10 4.21 1.32
C ILE A 96 12.79 3.79 0.63
N ILE A 97 11.66 4.29 1.12
CA ILE A 97 10.34 4.06 0.52
C ILE A 97 10.27 4.63 -0.90
N GLY A 98 10.76 5.85 -1.10
CA GLY A 98 10.84 6.48 -2.42
C GLY A 98 11.76 5.73 -3.39
N LEU A 99 12.93 5.29 -2.93
CA LEU A 99 13.87 4.51 -3.74
C LEU A 99 13.27 3.16 -4.13
N LEU A 100 12.63 2.47 -3.18
CA LEU A 100 11.91 1.22 -3.45
C LEU A 100 10.81 1.44 -4.49
N PHE A 101 10.04 2.53 -4.39
CA PHE A 101 9.00 2.88 -5.35
C PHE A 101 9.55 3.04 -6.77
N VAL A 102 10.66 3.77 -6.93
CA VAL A 102 11.29 3.98 -8.24
C VAL A 102 11.77 2.66 -8.84
N ILE A 103 12.45 1.81 -8.06
CA ILE A 103 12.93 0.50 -8.53
C ILE A 103 11.74 -0.38 -8.98
N LEU A 104 10.67 -0.43 -8.18
CA LEU A 104 9.50 -1.23 -8.49
C LEU A 104 8.75 -0.70 -9.73
N PHE A 105 8.72 0.63 -9.90
CA PHE A 105 8.16 1.27 -11.09
C PHE A 105 8.96 0.92 -12.33
N PHE A 106 10.30 0.94 -12.27
CA PHE A 106 11.13 0.48 -13.37
C PHE A 106 10.87 -0.98 -13.71
N ILE A 107 10.79 -1.87 -12.72
CA ILE A 107 10.42 -3.28 -12.94
C ILE A 107 9.06 -3.39 -13.64
N HIS A 108 8.07 -2.61 -13.22
CA HIS A 108 6.75 -2.58 -13.86
C HIS A 108 6.81 -2.05 -15.30
N THR A 109 7.59 -1.00 -15.58
CA THR A 109 7.69 -0.46 -16.93
C THR A 109 8.59 -1.30 -17.85
N TRP A 110 9.59 -2.00 -17.31
CA TRP A 110 10.58 -2.72 -18.13
C TRP A 110 10.37 -4.23 -18.20
N ILE A 111 9.75 -4.87 -17.22
CA ILE A 111 9.47 -6.32 -17.29
C ILE A 111 8.08 -6.53 -17.85
N ILE A 112 7.09 -5.84 -17.29
CA ILE A 112 5.69 -6.03 -17.63
C ILE A 112 5.40 -5.57 -19.05
N LEU A 113 5.95 -4.43 -19.47
CA LEU A 113 5.67 -3.84 -20.78
C LEU A 113 6.14 -4.69 -21.97
N PRO A 114 7.41 -5.19 -22.01
CA PRO A 114 7.83 -6.10 -23.08
C PRO A 114 7.22 -7.50 -22.95
N HIS A 115 6.78 -7.91 -21.74
CA HIS A 115 6.02 -9.15 -21.61
C HIS A 115 4.62 -9.04 -22.23
N LEU A 116 4.01 -7.85 -22.19
CA LEU A 116 2.73 -7.56 -22.87
C LEU A 116 2.89 -7.39 -24.38
N CYS A 117 3.97 -6.76 -24.84
CA CYS A 117 4.28 -6.56 -26.26
C CYS A 117 5.72 -7.03 -26.56
N PRO A 118 5.91 -8.31 -26.95
CA PRO A 118 7.22 -8.78 -27.40
C PRO A 118 7.68 -8.11 -28.71
N ASN A 119 6.76 -7.48 -29.47
CA ASN A 119 7.04 -6.73 -30.70
C ASN A 119 6.53 -5.29 -30.58
N LEU A 120 7.40 -4.38 -30.11
CA LEU A 120 7.09 -2.96 -29.90
C LEU A 120 6.63 -2.25 -31.19
N ASP A 121 7.17 -2.63 -32.35
CA ASP A 121 6.83 -2.06 -33.67
C ASP A 121 5.39 -2.32 -34.14
N LEU A 122 4.78 -3.45 -33.76
CA LEU A 122 3.41 -3.80 -34.15
C LEU A 122 2.36 -3.21 -33.18
N CYS A 123 2.76 -2.86 -31.94
CA CYS A 123 1.84 -2.39 -30.90
C CYS A 123 1.50 -0.88 -31.00
N PHE A 124 2.33 -0.07 -31.65
CA PHE A 124 2.07 1.38 -31.85
C PHE A 124 1.45 1.72 -33.22
N SER A 125 1.28 0.73 -34.10
CA SER A 125 0.90 0.94 -35.51
C SER A 125 -0.59 0.68 -35.83
N LYS A 126 -1.46 0.51 -34.84
CA LYS A 126 -2.91 0.35 -35.06
C LYS A 126 -3.75 1.23 -34.15
#